data_AF-A0A1I1KUC9-F1
#
_entry.id   AF-A0A1I1KUC9-F1
#
_cell.length_a   1.000
_cell.length_b   1.000
_cell.length_c   1.000
_cell.angle_alpha   90.00
_cell.angle_beta   90.00
_cell.angle_gamma   90.00
#
_symmetry.space_group_name_H-M   'P 1'
#
loop_
_entity.id
_entity.type
_entity.pdbx_description
1 polymer ?
#
loop_
_entity_poly.entity_id
_entity_poly.type
_entity_poly.pdbx_seq_one_letter_code
_entity_poly.pdbx_strand_id
1 'polypeptide(L)'
;MKNTRSIVSSLLFFSLAVIMFLALSSAVLPAYATHGRSMIIGTLAYIIMSGMVIFSSVNSRGLSIAGALASFTFIGAHTFIEANLFSTIGLASLTNPFGYAAIAAFLLAGATYIMNKVGGSAQLSLYVNGLMTAGITLVYYHVASLAPVRTSVLFFVPFTFLLIWTVVQYGIHVSEAVKTSKQFA
;
A
#
# COMPACT_ATOMS: atom_id res chain seq x y z
N MET A 1 -8.29 9.99 -25.83
CA MET A 1 -8.53 8.70 -25.13
C MET A 1 -7.70 8.48 -23.86
N LYS A 2 -6.47 9.01 -23.71
CA LYS A 2 -5.67 8.88 -22.46
C LYS A 2 -6.32 9.52 -21.22
N ASN A 3 -6.97 10.69 -21.36
CA ASN A 3 -7.59 11.39 -20.22
C ASN A 3 -8.82 10.66 -19.64
N THR A 4 -9.71 10.13 -20.47
CA THR A 4 -10.95 9.47 -19.98
C THR A 4 -10.63 8.20 -19.20
N ARG A 5 -9.64 7.40 -19.64
CA ARG A 5 -9.18 6.21 -18.89
C ARG A 5 -8.52 6.56 -17.56
N SER A 6 -7.78 7.67 -17.51
CA SER A 6 -7.19 8.19 -16.27
C SER A 6 -8.26 8.63 -15.28
N ILE A 7 -9.27 9.38 -15.73
CA ILE A 7 -10.39 9.84 -14.89
C ILE A 7 -11.20 8.66 -14.33
N VAL A 8 -11.56 7.68 -15.17
CA VAL A 8 -12.30 6.48 -14.73
C VAL A 8 -11.49 5.67 -13.71
N SER A 9 -10.18 5.53 -13.94
CA SER A 9 -9.29 4.82 -13.00
C SER A 9 -9.21 5.54 -11.66
N SER A 10 -9.08 6.88 -11.66
CA SER A 10 -9.09 7.68 -10.44
C SER A 10 -10.41 7.55 -9.70
N LEU A 11 -11.55 7.67 -10.39
CA LEU A 11 -12.87 7.52 -9.78
C LEU A 11 -13.05 6.15 -9.16
N LEU A 12 -12.68 5.08 -9.88
CA LEU A 12 -12.75 3.71 -9.35
C LEU A 12 -11.88 3.54 -8.10
N PHE A 13 -10.64 4.04 -8.13
CA PHE A 13 -9.74 4.00 -6.98
C PHE A 13 -10.34 4.72 -5.77
N PHE A 14 -10.87 5.93 -5.95
CA PHE A 14 -11.52 6.68 -4.88
C PHE A 14 -12.77 5.97 -4.35
N SER A 15 -13.60 5.39 -5.22
CA SER A 15 -14.77 4.62 -4.79
C SER A 15 -14.37 3.42 -3.94
N LEU A 16 -13.35 2.66 -4.35
CA LEU A 16 -12.84 1.52 -3.58
C LEU A 16 -12.30 1.96 -2.21
N ALA A 17 -11.52 3.05 -2.18
CA ALA A 17 -10.98 3.60 -0.94
C ALA A 17 -12.09 4.05 0.03
N VAL A 18 -13.14 4.71 -0.48
CA VAL A 18 -14.29 5.14 0.33
C VAL A 18 -15.06 3.93 0.86
N ILE A 19 -15.34 2.92 0.03
CA ILE A 19 -16.04 1.71 0.46
C ILE A 19 -15.24 1.00 1.57
N MET A 20 -13.92 0.88 1.42
CA MET A 20 -13.05 0.33 2.47
C MET A 20 -13.15 1.14 3.77
N PHE A 21 -13.14 2.46 3.69
CA PHE A 21 -13.21 3.33 4.87
C PHE A 21 -14.55 3.24 5.60
N LEU A 22 -15.65 3.14 4.85
CA LEU A 22 -16.98 2.92 5.40
C LEU A 22 -17.04 1.56 6.11
N ALA A 23 -16.55 0.51 5.47
CA ALA A 23 -16.51 -0.84 6.04
C ALA A 23 -15.56 -0.94 7.25
N LEU A 24 -14.45 -0.22 7.23
CA LEU A 24 -13.54 -0.08 8.36
C LEU A 24 -14.30 0.49 9.56
N SER A 25 -15.03 1.58 9.34
CA SER A 25 -15.75 2.30 10.39
C SER A 25 -16.94 1.52 10.95
N SER A 26 -17.66 0.78 10.10
CA SER A 26 -18.91 0.11 10.48
C SER A 26 -18.72 -1.32 10.98
N ALA A 27 -17.67 -2.03 10.57
CA ALA A 27 -17.51 -3.46 10.86
C ALA A 27 -16.18 -3.81 11.53
N VAL A 28 -15.08 -3.21 11.09
CA VAL A 28 -13.73 -3.61 11.54
C VAL A 28 -13.32 -2.89 12.83
N LEU A 29 -13.53 -1.57 12.93
CA LEU A 29 -13.20 -0.79 14.12
C LEU A 29 -13.98 -1.23 15.38
N PRO A 30 -15.30 -1.49 15.32
CA PRO A 30 -16.04 -1.96 16.50
C PRO A 30 -15.51 -3.28 17.06
N ALA A 31 -15.02 -4.18 16.20
CA ALA A 31 -14.46 -5.47 16.61
C ALA A 31 -13.07 -5.36 17.27
N TYR A 32 -12.39 -4.22 17.11
CA TYR A 32 -11.04 -3.97 17.61
C TYR A 32 -10.92 -2.54 18.14
N ALA A 33 -11.84 -2.15 19.03
CA ALA A 33 -11.95 -0.78 19.53
C ALA A 33 -10.65 -0.25 20.17
N THR A 34 -9.86 -1.11 20.80
CA THR A 34 -8.56 -0.79 21.42
C THR A 34 -7.45 -0.51 20.40
N HIS A 35 -7.56 -1.05 19.19
CA HIS A 35 -6.60 -0.88 18.09
C HIS A 35 -7.12 0.05 16.98
N GLY A 36 -8.24 0.73 17.20
CA GLY A 36 -8.95 1.45 16.15
C GLY A 36 -8.10 2.52 15.44
N ARG A 37 -7.32 3.29 16.21
CA ARG A 37 -6.40 4.30 15.66
C ARG A 37 -5.35 3.69 14.74
N SER A 38 -4.80 2.56 15.14
CA SER A 38 -3.80 1.84 14.37
C SER A 38 -4.37 1.37 13.03
N MET A 39 -5.56 0.75 13.02
CA MET A 39 -6.18 0.27 11.79
C MET A 39 -6.56 1.37 10.80
N ILE A 40 -7.00 2.54 11.28
CA ILE A 40 -7.24 3.70 10.41
C ILE A 40 -5.96 4.09 9.71
N ILE A 41 -4.87 4.24 10.46
CA ILE A 41 -3.58 4.67 9.92
C ILE A 41 -3.00 3.61 8.97
N GLY A 42 -3.09 2.32 9.31
CA GLY A 42 -2.66 1.23 8.44
C GLY A 42 -3.45 1.17 7.12
N THR A 43 -4.75 1.40 7.19
CA THR A 43 -5.62 1.44 6.00
C THR A 43 -5.27 2.62 5.09
N LEU A 44 -5.01 3.81 5.66
CA LEU A 44 -4.56 4.98 4.92
C LEU A 44 -3.22 4.73 4.23
N ALA A 45 -2.26 4.15 4.94
CA ALA A 45 -0.97 3.80 4.37
C ALA A 45 -1.15 2.87 3.16
N TYR A 46 -1.93 1.79 3.30
CA TYR A 46 -2.19 0.85 2.22
C TYR A 46 -2.80 1.52 0.98
N ILE A 47 -3.81 2.36 1.17
CA ILE A 47 -4.48 3.09 0.08
C ILE A 47 -3.47 3.99 -0.65
N ILE A 48 -2.71 4.80 0.09
CA ILE A 48 -1.79 5.77 -0.52
C ILE A 48 -0.71 5.05 -1.34
N MET A 49 -0.15 3.96 -0.82
CA MET A 49 0.88 3.20 -1.54
C MET A 49 0.33 2.47 -2.76
N SER A 50 -0.86 1.87 -2.64
CA SER A 50 -1.55 1.27 -3.78
C SER A 50 -1.76 2.31 -4.87
N GLY A 51 -2.20 3.52 -4.48
CA GLY A 51 -2.35 4.66 -5.38
C GLY A 51 -1.03 5.08 -6.03
N MET A 52 0.07 5.15 -5.27
CA MET A 52 1.39 5.48 -5.82
C MET A 52 1.86 4.49 -6.89
N VAL A 53 1.65 3.18 -6.69
CA VAL A 53 2.01 2.16 -7.70
C VAL A 53 1.07 2.22 -8.89
N ILE A 54 -0.25 2.32 -8.66
CA ILE A 54 -1.26 2.37 -9.73
C ILE A 54 -1.09 3.62 -10.61
N PHE A 55 -0.74 4.75 -10.00
CA PHE A 55 -0.59 6.04 -10.65
C PHE A 55 0.88 6.47 -10.83
N SER A 56 1.86 5.54 -10.75
CA SER A 56 3.28 5.91 -10.91
C SER A 56 3.61 6.48 -12.29
N SER A 57 2.74 6.25 -13.27
CA SER A 57 2.81 6.84 -14.62
C SER A 57 2.33 8.29 -14.68
N VAL A 58 1.70 8.81 -13.62
CA VAL A 58 1.28 10.22 -13.53
C VAL A 58 2.52 11.07 -13.24
N ASN A 59 2.93 11.84 -14.25
CA ASN A 59 4.19 12.59 -14.26
C ASN A 59 4.16 13.87 -13.40
N SER A 60 3.58 13.80 -12.19
CA SER A 60 3.50 14.92 -11.23
C SER A 60 4.47 14.71 -10.07
N ARG A 61 5.54 15.50 -10.06
CA ARG A 61 6.59 15.45 -9.03
C ARG A 61 6.06 15.79 -7.63
N GLY A 62 5.16 16.77 -7.52
CA GLY A 62 4.57 17.19 -6.24
C GLY A 62 3.70 16.11 -5.61
N LEU A 63 2.81 15.50 -6.39
CA LEU A 63 1.91 14.44 -5.91
C LEU A 63 2.69 13.17 -5.50
N SER A 64 3.74 12.85 -6.25
CA SER A 64 4.67 11.76 -5.98
C SER A 64 5.37 11.91 -4.62
N ILE A 65 5.95 13.09 -4.35
CA ILE A 65 6.65 13.37 -3.09
C ILE A 65 5.67 13.40 -1.92
N ALA A 66 4.53 14.07 -2.09
CA ALA A 66 3.49 14.13 -1.07
C ALA A 66 2.97 12.72 -0.71
N GLY A 67 2.72 11.87 -1.70
CA GLY A 67 2.31 10.48 -1.48
C GLY A 67 3.35 9.65 -0.74
N ALA A 68 4.63 9.80 -1.07
CA ALA A 68 5.73 9.11 -0.40
C ALA A 68 5.85 9.54 1.07
N LEU A 69 5.89 10.85 1.33
CA LEU A 69 5.97 11.41 2.68
C LEU A 69 4.75 11.03 3.53
N ALA A 70 3.55 11.08 2.94
CA ALA A 70 2.33 10.65 3.61
C ALA A 70 2.39 9.16 3.96
N SER A 71 2.80 8.30 3.02
CA SER A 71 2.97 6.86 3.26
C SER A 71 3.93 6.62 4.43
N PHE A 72 5.11 7.23 4.41
CA PHE A 72 6.09 7.11 5.49
C PHE A 72 5.57 7.56 6.84
N THR A 73 4.89 8.70 6.87
CA THR A 73 4.35 9.27 8.11
C THR A 73 3.29 8.35 8.70
N PHE A 74 2.37 7.84 7.87
CA PHE A 74 1.35 6.91 8.32
C PHE A 74 1.95 5.56 8.74
N ILE A 75 2.94 5.03 8.01
CA ILE A 75 3.62 3.78 8.40
C ILE A 75 4.36 3.93 9.72
N GLY A 76 5.10 5.03 9.89
CA GLY A 76 5.81 5.34 11.13
C GLY A 76 4.84 5.48 12.30
N ALA A 77 3.74 6.19 12.10
CA ALA A 77 2.69 6.32 13.11
C ALA A 77 2.03 4.98 13.45
N HIS A 78 1.70 4.15 12.45
CA HIS A 78 1.13 2.81 12.65
C HIS A 78 2.07 1.92 13.46
N THR A 79 3.35 1.87 13.07
CA THR A 79 4.39 1.09 13.77
C THR A 79 4.59 1.57 15.20
N PHE A 80 4.62 2.89 15.42
CA PHE A 80 4.77 3.46 16.75
C PHE A 80 3.57 3.16 17.66
N ILE A 81 2.35 3.23 17.13
CA ILE A 81 1.13 2.91 17.88
C ILE A 81 1.10 1.42 18.25
N GLU A 82 1.36 0.54 17.29
CA GLU A 82 1.45 -0.90 17.54
C GLU A 82 2.56 -1.25 18.53
N ALA A 83 3.75 -0.67 18.39
CA ALA A 83 4.86 -0.88 19.32
C ALA A 83 4.53 -0.45 20.76
N ASN A 84 3.79 0.63 20.94
CA ASN A 84 3.32 1.06 22.27
C ASN A 84 2.21 0.17 22.84
N LEU A 85 1.38 -0.44 21.98
CA LEU A 85 0.41 -1.46 22.40
C LEU A 85 1.11 -2.76 22.80
N PHE A 86 2.23 -3.12 22.16
CA PHE A 86 3.02 -4.31 22.53
C PHE A 86 3.84 -4.12 23.81
N SER A 87 4.38 -2.91 24.05
CA SER A 87 5.13 -2.62 25.28
C SER A 87 4.24 -2.67 26.53
N THR A 88 2.92 -2.54 26.36
CA THR A 88 1.93 -2.58 27.45
C THR A 88 1.30 -3.95 27.67
N ILE A 89 1.28 -4.85 26.67
CA ILE A 89 0.63 -6.17 26.75
C ILE A 89 1.62 -7.32 27.06
N GLY A 90 2.93 -7.04 27.05
CA GLY A 90 3.95 -8.06 27.25
C GLY A 90 4.19 -8.85 25.96
N LEU A 91 5.47 -9.00 25.61
CA LEU A 91 6.05 -9.46 24.33
C LEU A 91 5.56 -10.82 23.77
N ALA A 92 4.61 -11.51 24.42
CA ALA A 92 4.29 -12.91 24.15
C ALA A 92 3.07 -13.16 23.24
N SER A 93 2.19 -12.19 23.01
CA SER A 93 1.04 -12.39 22.09
C SER A 93 1.36 -11.99 20.65
N LEU A 94 2.24 -12.77 20.02
CA LEU A 94 2.14 -13.18 18.61
C LEU A 94 1.82 -12.07 17.58
N THR A 95 2.80 -11.21 17.28
CA THR A 95 2.88 -10.62 15.94
C THR A 95 3.58 -11.62 15.03
N ASN A 96 2.76 -12.31 14.25
CA ASN A 96 3.17 -13.15 13.13
C ASN A 96 4.35 -12.49 12.37
N PRO A 97 5.45 -13.20 12.02
CA PRO A 97 6.58 -12.66 11.23
C PRO A 97 6.16 -11.88 9.98
N PHE A 98 4.95 -12.14 9.43
CA PHE A 98 4.36 -11.35 8.35
C PHE A 98 4.09 -9.88 8.70
N GLY A 99 3.81 -9.52 9.96
CA GLY A 99 3.60 -8.14 10.40
C GLY A 99 4.90 -7.33 10.40
N TYR A 100 6.00 -7.88 10.92
CA TYR A 100 7.32 -7.24 10.85
C TYR A 100 7.87 -7.22 9.42
N ALA A 101 7.67 -8.30 8.66
CA ALA A 101 8.05 -8.34 7.25
C ALA A 101 7.27 -7.31 6.43
N ALA A 102 5.98 -7.11 6.72
CA ALA A 102 5.20 -6.05 6.12
C ALA A 102 5.80 -4.69 6.47
N ILE A 103 5.96 -4.34 7.76
CA ILE A 103 6.50 -3.04 8.20
C ILE A 103 7.90 -2.78 7.61
N ALA A 104 8.77 -3.78 7.58
CA ALA A 104 10.11 -3.68 7.01
C ALA A 104 10.06 -3.46 5.49
N ALA A 105 9.25 -4.25 4.76
CA ALA A 105 9.03 -4.05 3.33
C ALA A 105 8.43 -2.66 3.05
N PHE A 106 7.61 -2.14 3.96
CA PHE A 106 7.00 -0.81 3.87
C PHE A 106 8.00 0.34 4.03
N LEU A 107 8.88 0.25 5.02
CA LEU A 107 9.94 1.23 5.23
C LEU A 107 10.97 1.20 4.09
N LEU A 108 11.37 0.01 3.65
CA LEU A 108 12.28 -0.16 2.51
C LEU A 108 11.68 0.38 1.22
N ALA A 109 10.41 0.10 0.94
CA ALA A 109 9.74 0.57 -0.26
C ALA A 109 9.62 2.10 -0.31
N GLY A 110 9.26 2.74 0.80
CA GLY A 110 9.27 4.19 0.92
C GLY A 110 10.68 4.77 0.73
N ALA A 111 11.70 4.19 1.39
CA ALA A 111 13.06 4.75 1.40
C ALA A 111 13.67 4.68 0.01
N THR A 112 13.45 3.56 -0.67
CA THR A 112 13.89 3.36 -2.04
C THR A 112 13.18 4.34 -2.99
N TYR A 113 11.90 4.66 -2.75
CA TYR A 113 11.17 5.67 -3.54
C TYR A 113 11.78 7.07 -3.42
N ILE A 114 12.14 7.50 -2.21
CA ILE A 114 12.80 8.80 -1.99
C ILE A 114 14.17 8.81 -2.68
N MET A 115 14.96 7.74 -2.54
CA MET A 115 16.30 7.63 -3.13
C MET A 115 16.29 7.66 -4.66
N ASN A 116 15.26 7.09 -5.29
CA ASN A 116 15.13 7.03 -6.75
C ASN A 116 14.92 8.40 -7.42
N LYS A 117 14.49 9.42 -6.68
CA LYS A 117 14.28 10.78 -7.23
C LYS A 117 15.51 11.69 -7.18
N VAL A 118 16.65 11.21 -6.67
CA VAL A 118 17.93 11.93 -6.67
C VAL A 118 18.77 11.65 -7.94
N GLY A 119 18.38 10.67 -8.77
CA GLY A 119 19.06 10.41 -10.05
C GLY A 119 18.83 9.01 -10.63
N GLY A 120 17.63 8.46 -10.52
CA GLY A 120 17.37 7.05 -10.82
C GLY A 120 17.19 6.70 -12.30
N SER A 121 17.89 5.64 -12.72
CA SER A 121 17.68 4.97 -14.01
C SER A 121 16.31 4.26 -14.07
N ALA A 122 15.85 3.92 -15.27
CA ALA A 122 14.61 3.13 -15.46
C ALA A 122 14.62 1.81 -14.65
N GLN A 123 15.80 1.20 -14.47
CA GLN A 123 16.02 0.03 -13.62
C GLN A 123 15.65 0.31 -12.15
N LEU A 124 16.08 1.45 -11.60
CA LEU A 124 15.84 1.78 -10.19
C LEU A 124 14.37 2.03 -9.90
N SER A 125 13.64 2.63 -10.85
CA SER A 125 12.18 2.77 -10.80
C SER A 125 11.46 1.42 -10.73
N LEU A 126 11.95 0.43 -11.49
CA LEU A 126 11.40 -0.92 -11.48
C LEU A 126 11.60 -1.61 -10.12
N TYR A 127 12.79 -1.47 -9.52
CA TYR A 127 13.08 -2.02 -8.20
C TYR A 127 12.21 -1.38 -7.11
N VAL A 128 12.02 -0.06 -7.14
CA VAL A 128 11.14 0.65 -6.20
C VAL A 128 9.71 0.15 -6.31
N ASN A 129 9.15 0.11 -7.52
CA ASN A 129 7.78 -0.35 -7.73
C ASN A 129 7.61 -1.82 -7.32
N GLY A 130 8.65 -2.65 -7.52
CA GLY A 130 8.67 -4.05 -7.06
C GLY A 130 8.64 -4.16 -5.54
N LEU A 131 9.47 -3.40 -4.84
CA LEU A 131 9.49 -3.36 -3.37
C LEU A 131 8.17 -2.84 -2.79
N MET A 132 7.58 -1.79 -3.38
CA MET A 132 6.26 -1.29 -2.98
C MET A 132 5.18 -2.35 -3.17
N THR A 133 5.18 -3.05 -4.31
CA THR A 133 4.22 -4.12 -4.60
C THR A 133 4.36 -5.30 -3.63
N ALA A 134 5.59 -5.67 -3.28
CA ALA A 134 5.87 -6.70 -2.29
C ALA A 134 5.38 -6.30 -0.88
N GLY A 135 5.62 -5.06 -0.46
CA GLY A 135 5.10 -4.52 0.79
C GLY A 135 3.57 -4.57 0.86
N ILE A 136 2.90 -4.06 -0.18
CA ILE A 136 1.43 -4.11 -0.32
C ILE A 136 0.91 -5.54 -0.20
N THR A 137 1.58 -6.50 -0.84
CA THR A 137 1.24 -7.92 -0.78
C THR A 137 1.35 -8.48 0.64
N LEU A 138 2.42 -8.14 1.37
CA LEU A 138 2.62 -8.60 2.75
C LEU A 138 1.59 -8.03 3.73
N VAL A 139 1.24 -6.72 3.64
CA VAL A 139 0.12 -6.18 4.44
C VAL A 139 -1.18 -6.86 4.06
N TYR A 140 -1.43 -7.10 2.77
CA TYR A 140 -2.64 -7.77 2.37
C TYR A 140 -2.76 -9.14 3.06
N TYR A 141 -1.72 -9.97 2.99
CA TYR A 141 -1.75 -11.27 3.65
C TYR A 141 -1.93 -11.18 5.16
N HIS A 142 -1.25 -10.24 5.81
CA HIS A 142 -1.39 -10.01 7.23
C HIS A 142 -2.82 -9.60 7.61
N VAL A 143 -3.36 -8.58 6.95
CA VAL A 143 -4.67 -7.99 7.28
C VAL A 143 -5.82 -8.90 6.86
N ALA A 144 -5.72 -9.58 5.71
CA ALA A 144 -6.70 -10.57 5.25
C ALA A 144 -6.79 -11.81 6.16
N SER A 145 -5.77 -12.07 6.98
CA SER A 145 -5.82 -13.15 7.98
C SER A 145 -6.73 -12.83 9.17
N LEU A 146 -7.07 -11.55 9.39
CA LEU A 146 -7.94 -11.12 10.49
C LEU A 146 -9.41 -11.46 10.19
N ALA A 147 -10.08 -12.15 11.13
CA ALA A 147 -11.44 -12.62 10.91
C ALA A 147 -12.44 -11.49 10.60
N PRO A 148 -12.47 -10.36 11.33
CA PRO A 148 -13.42 -9.27 11.05
C PRO A 148 -13.21 -8.61 9.67
N VAL A 149 -11.97 -8.62 9.18
CA VAL A 149 -11.64 -8.15 7.83
C VAL A 149 -12.21 -9.10 6.78
N ARG A 150 -11.93 -10.40 6.91
CA ARG A 150 -12.38 -11.42 5.96
C ARG A 150 -13.90 -11.57 5.92
N THR A 151 -14.58 -11.40 7.05
CA THR A 151 -16.05 -11.47 7.11
C THR A 151 -16.73 -10.20 6.62
N SER A 152 -16.01 -9.06 6.59
CA SER A 152 -16.52 -7.81 6.05
C SER A 152 -16.32 -7.76 4.54
N VAL A 153 -17.31 -8.22 3.77
CA VAL A 153 -17.25 -8.24 2.30
C VAL A 153 -16.94 -6.84 1.72
N LEU A 154 -17.51 -5.80 2.31
CA LEU A 154 -17.30 -4.40 1.90
C LEU A 154 -15.87 -3.91 2.19
N PHE A 155 -15.14 -4.53 3.10
CA PHE A 155 -13.72 -4.26 3.27
C PHE A 155 -12.87 -5.19 2.39
N PHE A 156 -13.13 -6.49 2.48
CA PHE A 156 -12.32 -7.54 1.87
C PHE A 156 -12.29 -7.46 0.33
N VAL A 157 -13.43 -7.25 -0.32
CA VAL A 157 -13.50 -7.22 -1.79
C VAL A 157 -12.73 -6.03 -2.36
N PRO A 158 -12.97 -4.77 -1.92
CA PRO A 158 -12.16 -3.64 -2.38
C PRO A 158 -10.68 -3.76 -2.04
N PHE A 159 -10.35 -4.30 -0.85
CA PHE A 159 -8.97 -4.51 -0.42
C PHE A 159 -8.22 -5.47 -1.35
N THR A 160 -8.86 -6.57 -1.72
CA THR A 160 -8.35 -7.56 -2.69
C THR A 160 -8.25 -6.98 -4.09
N PHE A 161 -9.23 -6.18 -4.52
CA PHE A 161 -9.21 -5.55 -5.83
C PHE A 161 -8.02 -4.59 -5.98
N LEU A 162 -7.74 -3.78 -4.94
CA LEU A 162 -6.57 -2.91 -4.91
C LEU A 162 -5.27 -3.71 -5.02
N LEU A 163 -5.14 -4.85 -4.32
CA LEU A 163 -3.96 -5.72 -4.44
C LEU A 163 -3.77 -6.19 -5.89
N ILE A 164 -4.83 -6.78 -6.48
CA ILE A 164 -4.76 -7.30 -7.85
C ILE A 164 -4.36 -6.18 -8.81
N TRP A 165 -4.95 -5.00 -8.65
CA TRP A 165 -4.64 -3.85 -9.50
C TRP A 165 -3.18 -3.40 -9.35
N THR A 166 -2.66 -3.31 -8.12
CA THR A 166 -1.25 -3.01 -7.86
C THR A 166 -0.33 -4.02 -8.55
N VAL A 167 -0.60 -5.32 -8.41
CA VAL A 167 0.21 -6.39 -9.03
C VAL A 167 0.16 -6.30 -10.56
N VAL A 168 -1.02 -6.09 -11.15
CA VAL A 168 -1.19 -5.93 -12.59
C VAL A 168 -0.42 -4.71 -13.11
N GLN A 169 -0.49 -3.58 -12.41
CA GLN A 169 0.25 -2.36 -12.80
C GLN A 169 1.76 -2.55 -12.72
N TYR A 170 2.24 -3.23 -11.69
CA TYR A 170 3.64 -3.63 -11.64
C TYR A 170 4.04 -4.52 -12.82
N GLY A 171 3.23 -5.53 -13.14
CA GLY A 171 3.45 -6.40 -14.29
C GLY A 171 3.52 -5.65 -15.63
N ILE A 172 2.68 -4.63 -15.82
CA ILE A 172 2.73 -3.75 -17.00
C ILE A 172 4.08 -3.02 -17.05
N HIS A 173 4.53 -2.40 -15.95
CA HIS A 173 5.83 -1.71 -15.90
C HIS A 173 7.01 -2.65 -16.21
N VAL A 174 7.00 -3.88 -15.68
CA VAL A 174 8.01 -4.89 -16.01
C VAL A 174 7.99 -5.22 -17.51
N SER A 175 6.81 -5.43 -18.08
CA SER A 175 6.67 -5.74 -19.51
C SER A 175 7.19 -4.63 -20.42
N GLU A 176 6.97 -3.36 -20.04
CA GLU A 176 7.44 -2.19 -20.79
C GLU A 176 8.97 -2.06 -20.71
N ALA A 177 9.56 -2.29 -19.54
CA ALA A 177 11.02 -2.27 -19.38
C ALA A 177 11.71 -3.38 -20.18
N VAL A 178 11.15 -4.59 -20.20
CA VAL A 178 11.67 -5.71 -21.02
C VAL A 178 11.54 -5.44 -22.52
N LYS A 179 10.44 -4.82 -22.97
CA LYS A 179 10.29 -4.41 -24.38
C LYS A 179 11.34 -3.37 -24.76
N THR A 180 11.57 -2.39 -23.89
CA THR A 180 12.56 -1.33 -24.10
C THR A 180 13.97 -1.91 -24.18
N SER A 181 14.36 -2.82 -23.29
CA SER A 181 15.71 -3.42 -23.33
C SER A 181 15.97 -4.22 -24.60
N LYS A 182 14.95 -4.91 -25.15
CA LYS A 182 15.06 -5.65 -26.42
C LYS A 182 15.15 -4.75 -27.66
N GLN A 183 14.73 -3.50 -27.58
CA GLN A 183 14.85 -2.55 -28.70
C GLN A 183 16.24 -1.90 -28.78
N PHE A 184 17.02 -1.94 -27.69
CA PHE A 184 18.36 -1.35 -27.60
C PHE A 184 19.48 -2.42 -27.58
N ALA A 185 19.14 -3.70 -27.72
CA ALA A 185 20.06 -4.83 -27.85
C ALA A 185 20.12 -5.30 -29.31
#